data_AF-A0A3Q8SRR4-F1
#
_entry.id   AF-A0A3Q8SRR4-F1
#
_cell.length_a   1.000
_cell.length_b   1.000
_cell.length_c   1.000
_cell.angle_alpha   90.00
_cell.angle_beta   90.00
_cell.angle_gamma   90.00
#
_symmetry.space_group_name_H-M   'P 1'
#
loop_
_entity.id
_entity.type
_entity.pdbx_description
1 polymer ?
#
loop_
_entity_poly.entity_id
_entity_poly.type
_entity_poly.pdbx_seq_one_letter_code
_entity_poly.pdbx_strand_id
1 'polypeptide(L)'
;MAERLADIRSDLLTQQLLTFTKRPYTSWQLVNQQVQTIEKQLTTVLAKHGHQLDDLKHTDRGMLAAYQPNELEFISKAVKNLRVMREVKAVVQTQYNSILTTAFPDSDLDKLETIDKEQIYTAVVYYDPELKPLSADDLRQLQQQPPVVFTSQQHQAGLNYLLGKMELKDIQDHRLQRVLKHDGTRQLFIGECGQDPKLDHQQIEMVQARLKQQTTRFDQYKQDQIKDYQAINYHPTSPKNYLMNILDEALVTILYAKNTDYLRKQQLRGLKETEWAMTKKQRQHQTRNRHEDGGMHL
;
A
#
# COMPACT_ATOMS: atom_id res chain seq x y z
N MET A 1 26.57 -0.77 12.86
CA MET A 1 26.16 -2.16 13.23
C MET A 1 24.64 -2.33 13.18
N ALA A 2 23.84 -1.39 13.69
CA ALA A 2 22.37 -1.46 13.63
C ALA A 2 21.80 -1.54 12.20
N GLU A 3 22.35 -0.74 11.27
CA GLU A 3 21.97 -0.72 9.85
C GLU A 3 22.11 -2.10 9.18
N ARG A 4 23.24 -2.79 9.44
CA ARG A 4 23.47 -4.17 8.96
C ARG A 4 22.47 -5.19 9.52
N LEU A 5 21.96 -4.99 10.75
CA LEU A 5 21.02 -5.91 11.40
C LEU A 5 19.59 -5.74 10.86
N ALA A 6 19.18 -4.51 10.56
CA ALA A 6 17.93 -4.21 9.87
C ALA A 6 17.95 -4.76 8.42
N ASP A 7 19.08 -4.60 7.73
CA ASP A 7 19.30 -5.18 6.41
C ASP A 7 19.23 -6.71 6.45
N ILE A 8 19.85 -7.37 7.44
CA ILE A 8 19.76 -8.82 7.62
C ILE A 8 18.32 -9.29 7.85
N ARG A 9 17.51 -8.58 8.66
CA ARG A 9 16.09 -8.97 8.86
C ARG A 9 15.26 -8.80 7.59
N SER A 10 15.41 -7.67 6.90
CA SER A 10 14.72 -7.40 5.64
C SER A 10 15.12 -8.38 4.54
N ASP A 11 16.42 -8.66 4.40
CA ASP A 11 16.94 -9.61 3.42
C ASP A 11 16.60 -11.05 3.78
N LEU A 12 16.57 -11.44 5.06
CA LEU A 12 16.16 -12.78 5.48
C LEU A 12 14.68 -13.03 5.18
N LEU A 13 13.81 -12.04 5.45
CA LEU A 13 12.38 -12.10 5.12
C LEU A 13 12.16 -12.10 3.60
N THR A 14 12.93 -11.28 2.86
CA THR A 14 12.92 -11.26 1.39
C THR A 14 13.43 -12.57 0.81
N GLN A 15 14.46 -13.17 1.40
CA GLN A 15 14.99 -14.48 1.01
C GLN A 15 14.01 -15.60 1.32
N GLN A 16 13.34 -15.59 2.48
CA GLN A 16 12.27 -16.53 2.77
C GLN A 16 11.16 -16.43 1.72
N LEU A 17 10.76 -15.22 1.30
CA LEU A 17 9.82 -15.07 0.19
C LEU A 17 10.35 -15.52 -1.16
N LEU A 18 11.58 -15.15 -1.52
CA LEU A 18 12.19 -15.54 -2.78
C LEU A 18 12.33 -17.07 -2.86
N THR A 19 12.61 -17.73 -1.72
CA THR A 19 12.69 -19.18 -1.60
C THR A 19 11.31 -19.83 -1.80
N PHE A 20 10.24 -19.22 -1.29
CA PHE A 20 8.87 -19.73 -1.45
C PHE A 20 8.23 -19.39 -2.81
N THR A 21 8.55 -18.24 -3.40
CA THR A 21 7.80 -17.66 -4.53
C THR A 21 8.60 -17.60 -5.83
N LYS A 22 9.93 -17.79 -5.77
CA LYS A 22 10.88 -17.69 -6.90
C LYS A 22 10.80 -16.37 -7.70
N ARG A 23 10.12 -15.33 -7.20
CA ARG A 23 9.92 -14.06 -7.89
C ARG A 23 10.08 -12.89 -6.91
N PRO A 24 10.64 -11.74 -7.35
CA PRO A 24 10.65 -10.53 -6.53
C PRO A 24 9.22 -10.11 -6.19
N TYR A 25 9.04 -9.76 -4.92
CA TYR A 25 7.80 -9.31 -4.29
C TYR A 25 6.90 -8.48 -5.22
N THR A 26 5.64 -8.92 -5.35
CA THR A 26 4.55 -8.16 -6.00
C THR A 26 3.66 -7.60 -4.89
N SER A 27 3.17 -6.36 -5.05
CA SER A 27 2.21 -5.76 -4.11
C SER A 27 1.03 -6.69 -3.83
N TRP A 28 0.43 -6.61 -2.63
CA TRP A 28 -0.79 -7.37 -2.34
C TRP A 28 -1.87 -7.04 -3.36
N GLN A 29 -1.96 -5.79 -3.80
CA GLN A 29 -2.83 -5.36 -4.89
C GLN A 29 -2.58 -6.16 -6.18
N LEU A 30 -1.33 -6.29 -6.65
CA LEU A 30 -1.00 -7.07 -7.85
C LEU A 30 -1.34 -8.54 -7.70
N VAL A 31 -1.00 -9.16 -6.55
CA VAL A 31 -1.35 -10.56 -6.30
C VAL A 31 -2.86 -10.75 -6.26
N ASN A 32 -3.59 -9.82 -5.64
CA ASN A 32 -5.04 -9.88 -5.55
C ASN A 32 -5.71 -9.77 -6.92
N GLN A 33 -5.23 -8.87 -7.76
CA GLN A 33 -5.73 -8.72 -9.13
C GLN A 33 -5.45 -9.96 -9.99
N GLN A 34 -4.29 -10.60 -9.82
CA GLN A 34 -3.98 -11.87 -10.48
C GLN A 34 -4.90 -13.01 -10.02
N VAL A 35 -5.24 -13.06 -8.73
CA VAL A 35 -6.20 -14.03 -8.20
C VAL A 35 -7.58 -13.81 -8.82
N GLN A 36 -8.12 -12.59 -8.77
CA GLN A 36 -9.42 -12.24 -9.35
C GLN A 36 -9.49 -12.57 -10.85
N THR A 37 -8.40 -12.30 -11.57
CA THR A 37 -8.22 -12.63 -12.97
C THR A 37 -8.37 -14.13 -13.22
N ILE A 38 -7.60 -14.95 -12.49
CA ILE A 38 -7.63 -16.41 -12.66
C ILE A 38 -9.00 -16.95 -12.27
N GLU A 39 -9.59 -16.47 -11.18
CA GLU A 39 -10.93 -16.87 -10.71
C GLU A 39 -12.01 -16.55 -11.75
N LYS A 40 -11.95 -15.39 -12.41
CA LYS A 40 -12.89 -15.01 -13.48
C LYS A 40 -12.76 -15.92 -14.70
N GLN A 41 -11.54 -16.19 -15.15
CA GLN A 41 -11.30 -17.09 -16.28
C GLN A 41 -11.74 -18.51 -15.95
N LEU A 42 -11.44 -18.98 -14.73
CA LEU A 42 -11.81 -20.30 -14.25
C LEU A 42 -13.33 -20.45 -14.14
N THR A 43 -14.03 -19.47 -13.54
CA THR A 43 -15.50 -19.41 -13.51
C THR A 43 -16.09 -19.52 -14.92
N THR A 44 -15.51 -18.82 -15.90
CA THR A 44 -15.99 -18.86 -17.30
C THR A 44 -15.85 -20.25 -17.90
N VAL A 45 -14.75 -20.96 -17.65
CA VAL A 45 -14.54 -22.33 -18.13
C VAL A 45 -15.46 -23.32 -17.42
N LEU A 46 -15.63 -23.20 -16.10
CA LEU A 46 -16.48 -24.09 -15.31
C LEU A 46 -17.96 -23.95 -15.67
N ALA A 47 -18.43 -22.72 -15.87
CA ALA A 47 -19.82 -22.42 -16.19
C ALA A 47 -20.30 -23.05 -17.51
N LYS A 48 -19.40 -23.26 -18.49
CA LYS A 48 -19.73 -24.00 -19.73
C LYS A 48 -20.26 -25.41 -19.46
N HIS A 49 -19.86 -25.99 -18.33
CA HIS A 49 -20.21 -27.34 -17.90
C HIS A 49 -21.16 -27.33 -16.69
N GLY A 50 -21.75 -26.17 -16.36
CA GLY A 50 -22.71 -26.03 -15.24
C GLY A 50 -22.08 -26.04 -13.85
N HIS A 51 -20.76 -25.92 -13.74
CA HIS A 51 -20.02 -25.97 -12.48
C HIS A 51 -19.57 -24.58 -11.99
N GLN A 52 -19.29 -24.48 -10.69
CA GLN A 52 -18.81 -23.31 -9.98
C GLN A 52 -17.42 -23.53 -9.36
N LEU A 53 -16.75 -22.45 -8.97
CA LEU A 53 -15.42 -22.51 -8.35
C LEU A 53 -15.39 -23.39 -7.09
N ASP A 54 -16.46 -23.36 -6.29
CA ASP A 54 -16.56 -24.14 -5.05
C ASP A 54 -16.63 -25.65 -5.29
N ASP A 55 -17.08 -26.08 -6.47
CA ASP A 55 -17.10 -27.50 -6.85
C ASP A 55 -15.67 -28.06 -6.96
N LEU A 56 -14.68 -27.21 -7.23
CA LEU A 56 -13.26 -27.60 -7.26
C LEU A 56 -12.63 -27.80 -5.87
N LYS A 57 -13.34 -27.46 -4.78
CA LYS A 57 -12.84 -27.68 -3.40
C LYS A 57 -12.96 -29.14 -2.98
N HIS A 58 -13.92 -29.88 -3.54
CA HIS A 58 -14.28 -31.24 -3.13
C HIS A 58 -14.10 -32.26 -4.26
N THR A 59 -13.28 -31.93 -5.28
CA THR A 59 -13.24 -32.59 -6.59
C THR A 59 -13.39 -34.10 -6.53
N ASP A 60 -14.61 -34.59 -6.73
CA ASP A 60 -14.84 -35.94 -7.17
C ASP A 60 -14.31 -36.03 -8.61
N ARG A 61 -13.36 -36.93 -8.86
CA ARG A 61 -12.70 -37.07 -10.18
C ARG A 61 -13.70 -37.25 -11.34
N GLY A 62 -14.93 -37.67 -11.05
CA GLY A 62 -16.02 -37.79 -12.03
C GLY A 62 -16.50 -36.46 -12.61
N MET A 63 -16.46 -35.35 -11.85
CA MET A 63 -16.89 -34.02 -12.31
C MET A 63 -16.02 -33.49 -13.47
N LEU A 64 -14.73 -33.81 -13.45
CA LEU A 64 -13.79 -33.36 -14.47
C LEU A 64 -13.86 -34.18 -15.78
N ALA A 65 -14.60 -35.30 -15.81
CA ALA A 65 -14.66 -36.16 -17.00
C ALA A 65 -15.35 -35.50 -18.21
N ALA A 66 -16.18 -34.48 -17.99
CA ALA A 66 -16.89 -33.74 -19.05
C ALA A 66 -16.01 -32.69 -19.77
N TYR A 67 -14.83 -32.38 -19.25
CA TYR A 67 -13.97 -31.30 -19.74
C TYR A 67 -13.03 -31.76 -20.85
N GLN A 68 -12.76 -30.86 -21.81
CA GLN A 68 -11.79 -31.12 -22.87
C GLN A 68 -10.35 -31.10 -22.33
N PRO A 69 -9.38 -31.78 -22.99
CA PRO A 69 -7.99 -31.84 -22.51
C PRO A 69 -7.34 -30.48 -22.25
N ASN A 70 -7.60 -29.49 -23.11
CA ASN A 70 -7.09 -28.11 -22.95
C ASN A 70 -7.77 -27.38 -21.78
N GLU A 71 -9.05 -27.63 -21.52
CA GLU A 71 -9.77 -27.07 -20.38
C GLU A 71 -9.26 -27.70 -19.07
N LEU A 72 -9.00 -29.01 -19.06
CA LEU A 72 -8.39 -29.72 -17.94
C LEU A 72 -6.99 -29.20 -17.60
N GLU A 73 -6.15 -28.99 -18.62
CA GLU A 73 -4.83 -28.40 -18.44
C GLU A 73 -4.93 -26.99 -17.84
N PHE A 74 -5.82 -26.17 -18.38
CA PHE A 74 -6.08 -24.82 -17.87
C PHE A 74 -6.57 -24.86 -16.41
N ILE A 75 -7.56 -25.68 -16.08
CA ILE A 75 -8.12 -25.82 -14.72
C ILE A 75 -7.02 -26.27 -13.76
N SER A 76 -6.25 -27.30 -14.11
CA SER A 76 -5.15 -27.83 -13.28
C SER A 76 -4.11 -26.74 -12.98
N LYS A 77 -3.69 -26.00 -14.01
CA LYS A 77 -2.73 -24.90 -13.88
C LYS A 77 -3.32 -23.74 -13.06
N ALA A 78 -4.57 -23.37 -13.29
CA ALA A 78 -5.26 -22.31 -12.57
C ALA A 78 -5.38 -22.63 -11.08
N VAL A 79 -5.86 -23.82 -10.71
CA VAL A 79 -5.98 -24.28 -9.32
C VAL A 79 -4.61 -24.29 -8.63
N LYS A 80 -3.56 -24.81 -9.31
CA LYS A 80 -2.20 -24.78 -8.78
C LYS A 80 -1.71 -23.34 -8.55
N ASN A 81 -1.93 -22.45 -9.51
CA ASN A 81 -1.54 -21.05 -9.39
C ASN A 81 -2.28 -20.34 -8.25
N LEU A 82 -3.59 -20.54 -8.11
CA LEU A 82 -4.39 -19.99 -7.02
C LEU A 82 -3.90 -20.47 -5.65
N ARG A 83 -3.52 -21.75 -5.54
CA ARG A 83 -2.90 -22.27 -4.31
C ARG A 83 -1.59 -21.56 -4.00
N VAL A 84 -0.69 -21.43 -4.98
CA VAL A 84 0.57 -20.69 -4.80
C VAL A 84 0.31 -19.23 -4.39
N MET A 85 -0.64 -18.55 -5.04
CA MET A 85 -0.98 -17.17 -4.72
C MET A 85 -1.59 -17.02 -3.33
N ARG A 86 -2.35 -18.01 -2.84
CA ARG A 86 -2.86 -18.03 -1.46
C ARG A 86 -1.70 -18.10 -0.45
N GLU A 87 -0.72 -18.95 -0.68
CA GLU A 87 0.48 -19.02 0.16
C GLU A 87 1.25 -17.68 0.11
N VAL A 88 1.45 -17.11 -1.08
CA VAL A 88 2.07 -15.78 -1.24
C VAL A 88 1.33 -14.74 -0.41
N LYS A 89 0.00 -14.67 -0.52
CA LYS A 89 -0.86 -13.76 0.24
C LYS A 89 -0.67 -13.93 1.75
N ALA A 90 -0.68 -15.16 2.26
CA ALA A 90 -0.50 -15.43 3.69
C ALA A 90 0.88 -14.94 4.20
N VAL A 91 1.94 -15.17 3.42
CA VAL A 91 3.28 -14.71 3.79
C VAL A 91 3.38 -13.17 3.74
N VAL A 92 2.80 -12.53 2.72
CA VAL A 92 2.73 -11.05 2.62
C VAL A 92 2.00 -10.45 3.82
N GLN A 93 0.85 -11.00 4.20
CA GLN A 93 0.10 -10.56 5.38
C GLN A 93 0.90 -10.73 6.67
N THR A 94 1.60 -11.86 6.83
CA THR A 94 2.49 -12.10 7.97
C THR A 94 3.57 -11.03 8.05
N GLN A 95 4.18 -10.68 6.92
CA GLN A 95 5.19 -9.63 6.87
C GLN A 95 4.62 -8.26 7.26
N TYR A 96 3.48 -7.86 6.67
CA TYR A 96 2.84 -6.59 7.01
C TYR A 96 2.53 -6.52 8.50
N ASN A 97 1.89 -7.56 9.06
CA ASN A 97 1.58 -7.60 10.48
C ASN A 97 2.85 -7.53 11.34
N SER A 98 3.92 -8.25 10.99
CA SER A 98 5.18 -8.22 11.75
C SER A 98 5.82 -6.84 11.78
N ILE A 99 5.88 -6.16 10.64
CA ILE A 99 6.48 -4.82 10.53
C ILE A 99 5.59 -3.79 11.23
N LEU A 100 4.29 -3.81 10.98
CA LEU A 100 3.35 -2.86 11.57
C LEU A 100 3.21 -3.02 13.07
N THR A 101 3.28 -4.24 13.62
CA THR A 101 3.29 -4.45 15.08
C THR A 101 4.58 -3.90 15.72
N THR A 102 5.69 -3.91 14.99
CA THR A 102 6.95 -3.33 15.48
C THR A 102 6.88 -1.80 15.48
N ALA A 103 6.39 -1.20 14.39
CA ALA A 103 6.26 0.24 14.26
C ALA A 103 5.13 0.83 15.13
N PHE A 104 4.05 0.07 15.33
CA PHE A 104 2.87 0.47 16.11
C PHE A 104 2.47 -0.65 17.10
N PRO A 105 3.20 -0.81 18.22
CA PRO A 105 2.95 -1.88 19.19
C PRO A 105 1.55 -1.85 19.82
N ASP A 106 0.96 -0.66 19.92
CA ASP A 106 -0.36 -0.43 20.52
C ASP A 106 -1.51 -0.52 19.51
N SER A 107 -1.24 -1.00 18.30
CA SER A 107 -2.23 -1.07 17.23
C SER A 107 -3.25 -2.20 17.41
N ASP A 108 -4.38 -2.04 16.71
CA ASP A 108 -5.40 -3.07 16.51
C ASP A 108 -5.47 -3.43 15.02
N LEU A 109 -4.39 -4.07 14.52
CA LEU A 109 -4.22 -4.35 13.09
C LEU A 109 -5.33 -5.22 12.49
N ASP A 110 -6.12 -5.94 13.29
CA ASP A 110 -7.23 -6.75 12.81
C ASP A 110 -8.39 -5.91 12.27
N LYS A 111 -8.44 -4.62 12.64
CA LYS A 111 -9.40 -3.65 12.09
C LYS A 111 -8.96 -3.00 10.79
N LEU A 112 -7.71 -3.22 10.35
CA LEU A 112 -7.20 -2.67 9.10
C LEU A 112 -7.47 -3.62 7.94
N GLU A 113 -7.98 -3.07 6.84
CA GLU A 113 -8.01 -3.78 5.57
C GLU A 113 -6.58 -4.09 5.10
N THR A 114 -6.40 -5.17 4.33
CA THR A 114 -5.04 -5.56 3.90
C THR A 114 -4.40 -4.52 2.98
N ILE A 115 -5.20 -3.74 2.26
CA ILE A 115 -4.72 -2.64 1.42
C ILE A 115 -4.16 -1.51 2.28
N ASP A 116 -4.85 -1.14 3.36
CA ASP A 116 -4.36 -0.13 4.31
C ASP A 116 -3.06 -0.59 4.96
N LYS A 117 -2.96 -1.88 5.30
CA LYS A 117 -1.71 -2.49 5.79
C LYS A 117 -0.57 -2.36 4.79
N GLU A 118 -0.80 -2.64 3.50
CA GLU A 118 0.21 -2.47 2.45
C GLU A 118 0.69 -1.01 2.37
N GLN A 119 -0.25 -0.06 2.43
CA GLN A 119 0.05 1.36 2.30
C GLN A 119 0.86 1.88 3.49
N ILE A 120 0.43 1.56 4.71
CA ILE A 120 1.14 1.94 5.94
C ILE A 120 2.49 1.24 6.01
N TYR A 121 2.57 -0.05 5.64
CA TYR A 121 3.83 -0.80 5.53
C TYR A 121 4.80 -0.08 4.57
N THR A 122 4.31 0.36 3.42
CA THR A 122 5.12 1.05 2.41
C THR A 122 5.69 2.36 2.98
N ALA A 123 4.89 3.15 3.69
CA ALA A 123 5.36 4.36 4.37
C ALA A 123 6.42 4.04 5.45
N VAL A 124 6.15 3.07 6.32
CA VAL A 124 7.08 2.68 7.40
C VAL A 124 8.42 2.23 6.84
N VAL A 125 8.43 1.31 5.87
CA VAL A 125 9.67 0.77 5.29
C VAL A 125 10.45 1.83 4.51
N TYR A 126 9.77 2.83 3.93
CA TYR A 126 10.41 3.93 3.23
C TYR A 126 11.11 4.90 4.19
N TYR A 127 10.43 5.33 5.25
CA TYR A 127 10.89 6.40 6.13
C TYR A 127 11.67 5.93 7.35
N ASP A 128 11.32 4.79 7.92
CA ASP A 128 11.97 4.24 9.11
C ASP A 128 12.39 2.78 8.89
N PRO A 129 13.54 2.57 8.23
CA PRO A 129 14.03 1.23 7.95
C PRO A 129 14.55 0.50 9.19
N GLU A 130 14.78 1.21 10.30
CA GLU A 130 15.19 0.62 11.58
C GLU A 130 13.98 0.14 12.39
N LEU A 131 12.76 0.46 11.94
CA LEU A 131 11.48 0.04 12.52
C LEU A 131 11.38 0.44 14.00
N LYS A 132 11.77 1.67 14.33
CA LYS A 132 11.56 2.20 15.67
C LYS A 132 10.04 2.38 15.87
N PRO A 133 9.54 2.15 17.09
CA PRO A 133 8.15 2.49 17.41
C PRO A 133 7.89 3.96 17.10
N LEU A 134 6.90 4.22 16.25
CA LEU A 134 6.50 5.56 15.82
C LEU A 134 5.42 6.09 16.77
N SER A 135 5.69 7.19 17.46
CA SER A 135 4.66 7.84 18.26
C SER A 135 3.64 8.56 17.38
N ALA A 136 2.46 8.85 17.93
CA ALA A 136 1.43 9.59 17.19
C ALA A 136 1.88 11.00 16.78
N ASP A 137 2.82 11.60 17.54
CA ASP A 137 3.40 12.90 17.22
C ASP A 137 4.44 12.77 16.08
N ASP A 138 5.26 11.71 16.07
CA ASP A 138 6.17 11.39 14.95
C ASP A 138 5.40 11.15 13.66
N LEU A 139 4.30 10.39 13.72
CA LEU A 139 3.47 10.09 12.57
C LEU A 139 2.80 11.35 11.98
N ARG A 140 2.35 12.27 12.84
CA ARG A 140 1.82 13.58 12.42
C ARG A 140 2.90 14.44 11.79
N GLN A 141 4.10 14.47 12.37
CA GLN A 141 5.23 15.21 11.81
C GLN A 141 5.59 14.66 10.43
N LEU A 142 5.67 13.33 10.30
CA LEU A 142 5.90 12.65 9.05
C LEU A 142 4.85 13.02 8.00
N GLN A 143 3.56 13.03 8.37
CA GLN A 143 2.48 13.41 7.46
C GLN A 143 2.55 14.89 7.02
N GLN A 144 2.88 15.81 7.93
CA GLN A 144 2.89 17.25 7.64
C GLN A 144 4.11 17.67 6.83
N GLN A 145 5.27 17.13 7.20
CA GLN A 145 6.56 17.46 6.60
C GLN A 145 7.40 16.17 6.48
N PRO A 146 7.14 15.36 5.43
CA PRO A 146 7.92 14.16 5.20
C PRO A 146 9.39 14.54 4.94
N PRO A 147 10.36 13.88 5.59
CA PRO A 147 11.77 14.16 5.38
C PRO A 147 12.21 13.68 3.99
N VAL A 148 13.24 14.32 3.45
CA VAL A 148 13.94 13.80 2.26
C VAL A 148 14.78 12.60 2.69
N VAL A 149 14.53 11.44 2.09
CA VAL A 149 15.16 10.16 2.43
C VAL A 149 16.47 9.96 1.68
N PHE A 150 16.56 10.45 0.44
CA PHE A 150 17.71 10.28 -0.44
C PHE A 150 18.29 11.62 -0.90
N THR A 151 19.61 11.65 -1.05
CA THR A 151 20.33 12.78 -1.64
C THR A 151 20.08 12.86 -3.14
N SER A 152 20.32 14.03 -3.75
CA SER A 152 20.21 14.20 -5.21
C SER A 152 21.08 13.22 -6.02
N GLN A 153 22.24 12.82 -5.48
CA GLN A 153 23.10 11.82 -6.11
C GLN A 153 22.45 10.43 -6.09
N GLN A 154 21.84 10.05 -4.96
CA GLN A 154 21.07 8.81 -4.83
C GLN A 154 19.81 8.84 -5.71
N HIS A 155 19.11 9.97 -5.79
CA HIS A 155 18.01 10.16 -6.73
C HIS A 155 18.45 9.90 -8.18
N GLN A 156 19.55 10.52 -8.62
CA GLN A 156 20.08 10.33 -9.96
C GLN A 156 20.44 8.87 -10.25
N ALA A 157 21.07 8.19 -9.29
CA ALA A 157 21.39 6.76 -9.39
C ALA A 157 20.11 5.91 -9.52
N GLY A 158 19.10 6.14 -8.67
CA GLY A 158 17.84 5.41 -8.76
C GLY A 158 17.10 5.66 -10.08
N LEU A 159 17.04 6.91 -10.57
CA LEU A 159 16.46 7.21 -11.88
C LEU A 159 17.22 6.54 -13.03
N ASN A 160 18.56 6.53 -12.97
CA ASN A 160 19.37 5.82 -13.97
C ASN A 160 19.09 4.32 -13.98
N TYR A 161 18.93 3.70 -12.80
CA TYR A 161 18.55 2.30 -12.68
C TYR A 161 17.16 2.04 -13.29
N LEU A 162 16.17 2.87 -12.97
CA LEU A 162 14.80 2.73 -13.49
C LEU A 162 14.73 2.93 -15.01
N LEU A 163 15.64 3.72 -15.58
CA LEU A 163 15.83 3.85 -17.04
C LEU A 163 16.68 2.73 -17.65
N GLY A 164 17.18 1.78 -16.87
CA GLY A 164 18.05 0.70 -17.34
C GLY A 164 19.43 1.17 -17.81
N LYS A 165 19.88 2.35 -17.34
CA LYS A 165 21.22 2.89 -17.63
C LYS A 165 22.29 2.35 -16.68
N MET A 166 21.89 1.71 -15.58
CA MET A 166 22.77 1.04 -14.62
C MET A 166 22.08 -0.18 -14.01
N GLU A 167 22.85 -1.14 -13.49
CA GLU A 167 22.29 -2.28 -12.79
C GLU A 167 22.06 -1.97 -11.31
N LEU A 168 21.16 -2.72 -10.67
CA LEU A 168 20.84 -2.54 -9.25
C LEU A 168 22.06 -2.73 -8.35
N LYS A 169 22.95 -3.67 -8.71
CA LYS A 169 24.17 -3.99 -7.95
C LYS A 169 25.19 -2.85 -7.96
N ASP A 170 25.09 -1.94 -8.94
CA ASP A 170 26.00 -0.80 -9.10
C ASP A 170 25.60 0.40 -8.23
N ILE A 171 24.40 0.35 -7.62
CA ILE A 171 23.96 1.36 -6.65
C ILE A 171 24.68 1.11 -5.32
N GLN A 172 25.47 2.08 -4.86
CA GLN A 172 26.24 1.93 -3.60
C GLN A 172 25.35 1.86 -2.36
N ASP A 173 24.23 2.57 -2.37
CA ASP A 173 23.34 2.66 -1.22
C ASP A 173 22.38 1.45 -1.15
N HIS A 174 22.55 0.61 -0.12
CA HIS A 174 21.72 -0.58 0.07
C HIS A 174 20.25 -0.26 0.38
N ARG A 175 19.97 0.86 1.06
CA ARG A 175 18.59 1.29 1.33
C ARG A 175 17.88 1.66 0.03
N LEU A 176 18.57 2.36 -0.87
CA LEU A 176 18.08 2.70 -2.20
C LEU A 176 17.86 1.43 -3.02
N GLN A 177 18.78 0.47 -3.01
CA GLN A 177 18.57 -0.81 -3.68
C GLN A 177 17.27 -1.48 -3.18
N ARG A 178 17.05 -1.53 -1.87
CA ARG A 178 15.84 -2.12 -1.27
C ARG A 178 14.58 -1.35 -1.69
N VAL A 179 14.59 -0.02 -1.60
CA VAL A 179 13.46 0.83 -2.00
C VAL A 179 13.10 0.64 -3.48
N LEU A 180 14.09 0.46 -4.34
CA LEU A 180 13.87 0.25 -5.76
C LEU A 180 13.38 -1.16 -6.10
N LYS A 181 13.54 -2.16 -5.23
CA LYS A 181 13.03 -3.53 -5.45
C LYS A 181 11.52 -3.66 -5.29
N HIS A 182 10.87 -2.79 -4.52
CA HIS A 182 9.44 -2.88 -4.22
C HIS A 182 8.67 -1.74 -4.89
N ASP A 183 7.56 -2.08 -5.55
CA ASP A 183 6.79 -1.10 -6.34
C ASP A 183 6.26 0.05 -5.47
N GLY A 184 5.70 -0.23 -4.29
CA GLY A 184 5.18 0.80 -3.38
C GLY A 184 6.25 1.83 -2.96
N THR A 185 7.41 1.36 -2.48
CA THR A 185 8.50 2.24 -2.07
C THR A 185 9.17 2.93 -3.27
N ARG A 186 9.19 2.28 -4.43
CA ARG A 186 9.66 2.89 -5.68
C ARG A 186 8.77 4.06 -6.10
N GLN A 187 7.45 3.98 -5.90
CA GLN A 187 6.55 5.12 -6.17
C GLN A 187 6.85 6.30 -5.25
N LEU A 188 7.06 6.06 -3.95
CA LEU A 188 7.47 7.10 -3.00
C LEU A 188 8.80 7.74 -3.41
N PHE A 189 9.78 6.92 -3.81
CA PHE A 189 11.06 7.38 -4.33
C PHE A 189 10.91 8.30 -5.55
N ILE A 190 10.10 7.90 -6.54
CA ILE A 190 9.84 8.74 -7.73
C ILE A 190 9.14 10.04 -7.33
N GLY A 191 8.21 9.99 -6.38
CA GLY A 191 7.55 11.16 -5.82
C GLY A 191 8.52 12.12 -5.14
N GLU A 192 9.48 11.59 -4.37
CA GLU A 192 10.54 12.37 -3.72
C GLU A 192 11.50 13.00 -4.74
N CYS A 193 11.90 12.26 -5.78
CA CYS A 193 12.66 12.80 -6.91
C CYS A 193 11.93 14.00 -7.55
N GLY A 194 10.60 13.95 -7.64
CA GLY A 194 9.78 15.07 -8.16
C GLY A 194 9.86 16.35 -7.33
N GLN A 195 10.36 16.29 -6.10
CA GLN A 195 10.56 17.42 -5.20
C GLN A 195 12.02 17.91 -5.16
N ASP A 196 12.95 17.22 -5.84
CA ASP A 196 14.34 17.60 -5.88
C ASP A 196 14.61 18.65 -6.98
N PRO A 197 14.95 19.90 -6.62
CA PRO A 197 15.14 20.97 -7.61
C PRO A 197 16.39 20.80 -8.47
N LYS A 198 17.29 19.86 -8.13
CA LYS A 198 18.52 19.59 -8.90
C LYS A 198 18.34 18.55 -10.00
N LEU A 199 17.18 17.88 -10.05
CA LEU A 199 16.91 16.85 -11.04
C LEU A 199 16.19 17.42 -12.26
N ASP A 200 16.45 16.79 -13.40
CA ASP A 200 15.73 17.06 -14.62
C ASP A 200 14.33 16.42 -14.57
N HIS A 201 13.29 17.25 -14.63
CA HIS A 201 11.91 16.79 -14.59
C HIS A 201 11.58 15.87 -15.78
N GLN A 202 12.19 16.10 -16.95
CA GLN A 202 11.99 15.24 -18.12
C GLN A 202 12.47 13.80 -17.84
N GLN A 203 13.56 13.65 -17.08
CA GLN A 203 14.05 12.33 -16.70
C GLN A 203 13.05 11.57 -15.82
N ILE A 204 12.38 12.29 -14.91
CA ILE A 204 11.37 11.72 -14.02
C ILE A 204 10.14 11.29 -14.83
N GLU A 205 9.67 12.14 -15.75
CA GLU A 205 8.57 11.80 -16.67
C GLU A 205 8.90 10.58 -17.54
N MET A 206 10.14 10.46 -18.04
CA MET A 206 10.57 9.27 -18.80
C MET A 206 10.50 8.00 -17.97
N VAL A 207 10.91 8.05 -16.69
CA VAL A 207 10.79 6.92 -15.77
C VAL A 207 9.32 6.55 -15.56
N GLN A 208 8.47 7.53 -15.28
CA GLN A 208 7.03 7.31 -15.08
C GLN A 208 6.38 6.71 -16.33
N ALA A 209 6.68 7.24 -17.52
CA ALA A 209 6.17 6.74 -18.79
C ALA A 209 6.62 5.30 -19.05
N ARG A 210 7.89 4.97 -18.78
CA ARG A 210 8.41 3.61 -18.94
C ARG A 210 7.73 2.62 -18.00
N LEU A 211 7.56 2.97 -16.72
CA LEU A 211 6.87 2.11 -15.76
C LEU A 211 5.40 1.92 -16.13
N LYS A 212 4.74 2.99 -16.60
CA LYS A 212 3.37 2.90 -17.12
C LYS A 212 3.30 1.99 -18.34
N GLN A 213 4.20 2.12 -19.31
CA GLN A 213 4.25 1.24 -20.48
C GLN A 213 4.48 -0.24 -20.12
N GLN A 214 5.34 -0.53 -19.15
CA GLN A 214 5.56 -1.90 -18.66
C GLN A 214 4.27 -2.48 -18.06
N THR A 215 3.55 -1.67 -17.28
CA THR A 215 2.25 -2.04 -16.70
C THR A 215 1.19 -2.21 -17.80
N THR A 216 1.08 -1.26 -18.71
CA THR A 216 0.10 -1.28 -19.81
C THR A 216 0.30 -2.45 -20.77
N ARG A 217 1.54 -2.86 -21.10
CA ARG A 217 1.77 -4.06 -21.92
C ARG A 217 1.28 -5.32 -21.23
N PHE A 218 1.47 -5.39 -19.91
CA PHE A 218 0.94 -6.48 -19.10
C PHE A 218 -0.60 -6.44 -19.06
N ASP A 219 -1.17 -5.26 -18.84
CA ASP A 219 -2.61 -5.03 -18.77
C ASP A 219 -3.33 -5.30 -20.10
N GLN A 220 -2.76 -4.87 -21.24
CA GLN A 220 -3.30 -5.10 -22.58
C GLN A 220 -3.34 -6.58 -22.91
N TYR A 221 -2.24 -7.31 -22.67
CA TYR A 221 -2.20 -8.77 -22.79
C TYR A 221 -3.30 -9.45 -21.96
N LYS A 222 -3.73 -8.85 -20.85
CA LYS A 222 -4.78 -9.37 -19.97
C LYS A 222 -6.19 -8.93 -20.39
N GLN A 223 -6.39 -7.72 -20.86
CA GLN A 223 -7.66 -7.23 -21.41
C GLN A 223 -8.12 -8.06 -22.61
N ASP A 224 -7.19 -8.46 -23.48
CA ASP A 224 -7.49 -9.31 -24.64
C ASP A 224 -8.03 -10.70 -24.23
N GLN A 225 -7.76 -11.15 -22.99
CA GLN A 225 -8.19 -12.45 -22.48
C GLN A 225 -9.33 -12.38 -21.46
N ILE A 226 -9.69 -11.19 -20.97
CA ILE A 226 -10.64 -11.01 -19.86
C ILE A 226 -11.49 -9.77 -20.11
N LYS A 227 -12.76 -10.01 -20.42
CA LYS A 227 -13.78 -8.97 -20.45
C LYS A 227 -13.87 -8.31 -19.06
N ASP A 228 -13.90 -6.99 -18.97
CA ASP A 228 -13.95 -6.19 -17.72
C ASP A 228 -12.70 -6.19 -16.81
N TYR A 229 -11.50 -6.43 -17.36
CA TYR A 229 -10.26 -6.24 -16.61
C TYR A 229 -10.01 -4.75 -16.26
N GLN A 230 -9.73 -4.46 -14.99
CA GLN A 230 -9.32 -3.14 -14.51
C GLN A 230 -7.83 -3.13 -14.19
N ALA A 231 -7.07 -2.20 -14.77
CA ALA A 231 -5.65 -2.00 -14.51
C ALA A 231 -5.38 -1.37 -13.13
N ILE A 232 -4.32 -1.79 -12.44
CA ILE A 232 -3.83 -1.08 -11.26
C ILE A 232 -2.96 0.07 -11.76
N ASN A 233 -3.55 1.26 -11.86
CA ASN A 233 -2.81 2.47 -12.17
C ASN A 233 -2.31 3.08 -10.85
N TYR A 234 -1.03 2.91 -10.56
CA TYR A 234 -0.36 3.73 -9.55
C TYR A 234 -0.30 5.17 -10.07
N HIS A 235 -1.07 6.06 -9.45
CA HIS A 235 -1.04 7.48 -9.79
C HIS A 235 0.23 8.12 -9.23
N PRO A 236 0.95 8.95 -10.02
CA PRO A 236 2.04 9.76 -9.51
C PRO A 236 1.56 10.58 -8.31
N THR A 237 2.23 10.46 -7.17
CA THR A 237 1.91 11.20 -5.96
C THR A 237 3.20 11.66 -5.29
N SER A 238 3.17 12.86 -4.71
CA SER A 238 4.24 13.27 -3.81
C SER A 238 4.18 12.45 -2.52
N PRO A 239 5.30 12.30 -1.80
CA PRO A 239 5.29 11.56 -0.54
C PRO A 239 4.36 12.20 0.51
N LYS A 240 4.26 13.54 0.51
CA LYS A 240 3.31 14.27 1.36
C LYS A 240 1.86 13.91 1.03
N ASN A 241 1.49 13.93 -0.26
CA ASN A 241 0.13 13.58 -0.67
C ASN A 241 -0.18 12.11 -0.39
N TYR A 242 0.80 11.22 -0.56
CA TYR A 242 0.66 9.82 -0.19
C TYR A 242 0.30 9.66 1.28
N LEU A 243 1.11 10.24 2.18
CA LEU A 243 0.90 10.17 3.63
C LEU A 243 -0.40 10.85 4.07
N MET A 244 -0.80 11.96 3.44
CA MET A 244 -2.08 12.60 3.71
C MET A 244 -3.27 11.71 3.33
N ASN A 245 -3.16 10.95 2.25
CA ASN A 245 -4.24 10.07 1.79
C ASN A 245 -4.37 8.80 2.63
N ILE A 246 -3.27 8.28 3.18
CA ILE A 246 -3.27 6.99 3.88
C ILE A 246 -3.33 7.10 5.42
N LEU A 247 -3.13 8.28 5.99
CA LEU A 247 -3.13 8.50 7.44
C LEU A 247 -4.30 9.41 7.87
N ASP A 248 -5.52 8.96 7.61
CA ASP A 248 -6.70 9.62 8.15
C ASP A 248 -6.88 9.37 9.66
N GLU A 249 -7.79 10.10 10.28
CA GLU A 249 -7.99 10.01 11.73
C GLU A 249 -8.50 8.63 12.18
N ALA A 250 -9.27 7.92 11.36
CA ALA A 250 -9.77 6.59 11.68
C ALA A 250 -8.63 5.57 11.70
N LEU A 251 -7.77 5.58 10.68
CA LEU A 251 -6.59 4.73 10.58
C LEU A 251 -5.60 5.04 11.70
N VAL A 252 -5.33 6.31 11.98
CA VAL A 252 -4.46 6.70 13.11
C VAL A 252 -5.03 6.21 14.44
N THR A 253 -6.35 6.27 14.64
CA THR A 253 -6.99 5.72 15.86
C THR A 253 -6.78 4.21 15.99
N ILE A 254 -6.81 3.47 14.87
CA ILE A 254 -6.53 2.02 14.87
C ILE A 254 -5.05 1.74 15.19
N LEU A 255 -4.12 2.54 14.67
CA LEU A 255 -2.69 2.39 14.91
C LEU A 255 -2.29 2.64 16.38
N TYR A 256 -3.08 3.43 17.11
CA TYR A 256 -2.84 3.76 18.52
C TYR A 256 -3.97 3.29 19.45
N ALA A 257 -4.72 2.27 19.05
CA ALA A 257 -5.95 1.82 19.72
C ALA A 257 -5.76 1.41 21.19
N LYS A 258 -4.56 0.97 21.58
CA LYS A 258 -4.22 0.56 22.95
C LYS A 258 -3.32 1.58 23.68
N ASN A 259 -2.99 2.70 23.03
CA ASN A 259 -2.11 3.72 23.58
C ASN A 259 -2.90 4.68 24.49
N THR A 260 -2.74 4.53 25.80
CA THR A 260 -3.52 5.28 26.79
C THR A 260 -3.33 6.79 26.71
N ASP A 261 -2.10 7.23 26.41
CA ASP A 261 -1.77 8.66 26.34
C ASP A 261 -2.37 9.30 25.09
N TYR A 262 -2.32 8.61 23.95
CA TYR A 262 -2.99 9.04 22.72
C TYR A 262 -4.50 9.17 22.93
N LEU A 263 -5.15 8.14 23.48
CA LEU A 263 -6.59 8.14 23.71
C LEU A 263 -7.01 9.26 24.67
N ARG A 264 -6.25 9.48 25.75
CA ARG A 264 -6.48 10.61 26.67
C ARG A 264 -6.34 11.96 25.96
N LYS A 265 -5.29 12.17 25.16
CA LYS A 265 -5.10 13.41 24.40
C LYS A 265 -6.23 13.64 23.39
N GLN A 266 -6.70 12.58 22.73
CA GLN A 266 -7.81 12.64 21.78
C GLN A 266 -9.12 13.05 22.47
N GLN A 267 -9.44 12.41 23.61
CA GLN A 267 -10.62 12.77 24.40
C GLN A 267 -10.59 14.24 24.86
N LEU A 268 -9.44 14.72 25.34
CA LEU A 268 -9.25 16.11 25.76
C LEU A 268 -9.44 17.11 24.61
N ARG A 269 -9.03 16.76 23.39
CA ARG A 269 -9.27 17.60 22.20
C ARG A 269 -10.75 17.67 21.86
N GLY A 270 -11.45 16.55 21.86
CA GLY A 270 -12.90 16.51 21.61
C GLY A 270 -13.69 17.34 22.64
N LEU A 271 -13.30 17.30 23.91
CA LEU A 271 -13.90 18.16 24.95
C LEU A 271 -13.67 19.66 24.64
N LYS A 272 -12.44 20.06 24.30
CA LYS A 272 -12.13 21.46 23.95
C LYS A 272 -12.89 21.95 22.72
N GLU A 273 -13.04 21.12 21.69
CA GLU A 273 -13.81 21.48 20.49
C GLU A 273 -15.30 21.65 20.81
N THR A 274 -15.84 20.78 21.66
CA THR A 274 -17.23 20.87 22.12
C THR A 274 -17.45 22.15 22.94
N GLU A 275 -16.56 22.44 23.88
CA GLU A 275 -16.58 23.69 24.66
C GLU A 275 -16.50 24.92 23.75
N TRP A 276 -15.62 24.90 22.75
CA TRP A 276 -15.50 25.99 21.78
C TRP A 276 -16.77 26.16 20.95
N ALA A 277 -17.37 25.07 20.47
CA ALA A 277 -18.63 25.10 19.71
C ALA A 277 -19.80 25.63 20.56
N MET A 278 -19.89 25.23 21.83
CA MET A 278 -20.88 25.77 22.77
C MET A 278 -20.69 27.27 23.00
N THR A 279 -19.44 27.71 23.21
CA THR A 279 -19.10 29.12 23.40
C THR A 279 -19.43 29.94 22.15
N LYS A 280 -19.16 29.40 20.96
CA LYS A 280 -19.52 30.04 19.67
C LYS A 280 -21.04 30.19 19.54
N LYS A 281 -21.82 29.16 19.87
CA LYS A 281 -23.29 29.21 19.86
C LYS A 281 -23.84 30.22 20.88
N GLN A 282 -23.30 30.23 22.10
CA GLN A 282 -23.70 31.22 23.11
C GLN A 282 -23.47 32.65 22.65
N ARG A 283 -22.30 32.94 22.05
CA ARG A 283 -22.00 34.27 21.48
C ARG A 283 -22.98 34.64 20.36
N GLN A 284 -23.34 33.69 19.50
CA GLN A 284 -24.33 33.92 18.43
C GLN A 284 -25.75 34.18 18.97
N HIS A 285 -26.17 33.50 20.04
CA HIS A 285 -27.46 33.78 20.69
C HIS A 285 -27.46 35.15 21.38
N GLN A 286 -26.36 35.54 22.03
CA GLN A 286 -26.25 36.86 22.66
C GLN A 286 -26.27 38.01 21.65
N THR A 287 -25.62 37.86 20.49
CA THR A 287 -25.69 38.88 19.42
C THR A 287 -27.06 38.93 18.77
N ARG A 288 -27.73 37.77 18.57
CA ARG A 288 -29.08 37.71 17.99
C ARG A 288 -30.14 38.34 18.90
N ASN A 289 -30.09 38.09 20.21
CA ASN A 289 -30.99 38.71 21.18
C ASN A 289 -30.74 40.24 21.31
N ARG A 290 -29.50 40.71 21.12
CA ARG A 290 -29.19 42.15 21.06
C ARG A 290 -29.77 42.87 19.83
N HIS A 291 -30.00 42.14 18.74
CA HIS A 291 -30.63 42.70 17.53
C HIS A 291 -32.16 42.60 17.55
N GLU A 292 -32.74 41.68 18.34
CA GLU A 292 -34.20 41.59 18.54
C GLU A 292 -34.72 42.56 19.61
N ASP A 293 -33.90 42.93 20.60
CA ASP A 293 -34.28 43.86 21.69
C ASP A 293 -34.04 45.36 21.35
N GLY A 294 -33.53 45.64 20.14
CA GLY A 294 -33.34 47.00 19.61
C GLY A 294 -34.52 47.54 18.80
N GLY A 295 -35.59 46.75 18.64
CA GLY A 295 -36.79 47.12 17.93
C GLY A 295 -37.96 47.35 18.88
N MET A 296 -38.32 48.62 19.08
CA MET A 296 -39.51 49.16 19.75
C MET A 296 -39.33 49.63 21.20
N HIS A 297 -38.79 50.84 21.32
CA HIS A 297 -39.33 51.83 22.24
C HIS A 297 -39.68 53.11 21.45
N LEU A 298 -40.93 53.20 21.02
CA LEU A 298 -41.68 54.42 20.73
C LEU A 298 -43.09 54.25 21.29
#